data_AF-A0A5C7PPC4-F1
#
_entry.id   AF-A0A5C7PPC4-F1
#
_cell.length_a   1.000
_cell.length_b   1.000
_cell.length_c   1.000
_cell.angle_alpha   90.00
_cell.angle_beta   90.00
_cell.angle_gamma   90.00
#
_symmetry.space_group_name_H-M   'P 1'
#
loop_
_entity.id
_entity.type
_entity.pdbx_description
1 polymer ?
#
loop_
_entity_poly.entity_id
_entity_poly.type
_entity_poly.pdbx_seq_one_letter_code
_entity_poly.pdbx_strand_id
1 'polypeptide(L)'
;MMLPPQVVFASTLAAAPGGRAAPFHTLRLMRDMIKRARVDPQVIQTAHSIVFLTPERAALHEIGAVFEWVRDCVRYTADVAGLETLAYPGLTLARRSGDCDDQTALLCSLLEAIGYPTRLVMAEYDSGDWEHVYCQVLANGQWIDCDPIEREAGLGFSPPGASRLFIEEV
;
A
#
# COMPACT_ATOMS: atom_id res chain seq x y z
N MET A 1 0.27 28.25 5.83
CA MET A 1 -0.17 26.96 5.27
C MET A 1 1.05 26.26 4.70
N MET A 2 1.38 25.07 5.20
CA MET A 2 2.50 24.28 4.66
C MET A 2 1.94 23.40 3.55
N LEU A 3 2.46 23.56 2.33
CA LEU A 3 2.13 22.68 1.21
C LEU A 3 3.18 21.57 1.12
N PRO A 4 2.80 20.34 0.74
CA PRO A 4 3.77 19.29 0.46
C PRO A 4 4.68 19.69 -0.73
N PRO A 5 5.83 19.03 -0.90
CA PRO A 5 6.69 19.24 -2.06
C PRO A 5 5.90 19.10 -3.36
N GLN A 6 6.10 20.03 -4.29
CA GLN A 6 5.56 19.86 -5.64
C GLN A 6 6.29 18.72 -6.34
N VAL A 7 5.54 17.69 -6.70
CA VAL A 7 6.04 16.58 -7.50
C VAL A 7 5.53 16.76 -8.92
N VAL A 8 6.43 16.78 -9.89
CA VAL A 8 6.06 16.75 -11.30
C VAL A 8 5.78 15.29 -11.68
N PHE A 9 4.59 15.03 -12.22
CA PHE A 9 4.20 13.71 -12.70
C PHE A 9 3.38 13.83 -13.98
N ALA A 10 3.29 12.73 -14.70
CA ALA A 10 2.38 12.57 -15.83
C ALA A 10 1.32 11.54 -15.44
N SER A 11 0.12 11.72 -15.99
CA SER A 11 -1.00 10.79 -15.84
C SER A 11 -1.52 10.38 -17.20
N THR A 12 -1.94 9.13 -17.33
CA THR A 12 -2.56 8.61 -18.55
C THR A 12 -3.91 8.01 -18.18
N LEU A 13 -4.95 8.39 -18.93
CA LEU A 13 -6.24 7.72 -18.82
C LEU A 13 -6.20 6.41 -19.62
N ALA A 14 -6.55 5.31 -18.99
CA ALA A 14 -6.63 3.99 -19.63
C ALA A 14 -8.02 3.39 -19.44
N ALA A 15 -8.45 2.58 -20.42
CA ALA A 15 -9.69 1.83 -20.29
C ALA A 15 -9.48 0.65 -19.32
N ALA A 16 -10.38 0.50 -18.35
CA ALA A 16 -10.46 -0.66 -17.48
C ALA A 16 -11.65 -1.56 -17.88
N PRO A 17 -11.60 -2.88 -17.59
CA PRO A 17 -12.78 -3.74 -17.69
C PRO A 17 -13.91 -3.19 -16.81
N GLY A 18 -15.16 -3.37 -17.25
CA GLY A 18 -16.33 -3.01 -16.43
C GLY A 18 -16.71 -4.09 -15.40
N GLY A 19 -17.54 -3.70 -14.43
CA GLY A 19 -18.14 -4.61 -13.44
C GLY A 19 -17.13 -5.31 -12.54
N ARG A 20 -17.43 -6.55 -12.12
CA ARG A 20 -16.63 -7.31 -11.13
C ARG A 20 -15.19 -7.60 -11.54
N ALA A 21 -14.81 -7.37 -12.80
CA ALA A 21 -13.45 -7.58 -13.28
C ALA A 21 -12.52 -6.37 -13.05
N ALA A 22 -13.09 -5.18 -12.83
CA ALA A 22 -12.31 -3.94 -12.69
C ALA A 22 -11.36 -3.98 -11.48
N PRO A 23 -11.80 -4.37 -10.26
CA PRO A 23 -10.91 -4.40 -9.09
C PRO A 23 -9.74 -5.38 -9.25
N PHE A 24 -9.96 -6.54 -9.89
CA PHE A 24 -8.88 -7.48 -10.19
C PHE A 24 -7.92 -6.95 -11.25
N HIS A 25 -8.36 -6.06 -12.14
CA HIS A 25 -7.46 -5.36 -13.05
C HIS A 25 -6.58 -4.36 -12.29
N THR A 26 -7.17 -3.53 -11.42
CA THR A 26 -6.44 -2.65 -10.48
C THR A 26 -5.41 -3.44 -9.68
N LEU A 27 -5.81 -4.54 -9.04
CA LEU A 27 -4.93 -5.38 -8.22
C LEU A 27 -3.69 -5.87 -8.99
N ARG A 28 -3.86 -6.30 -10.26
CA ARG A 28 -2.74 -6.72 -11.11
C ARG A 28 -1.79 -5.56 -11.40
N LEU A 29 -2.34 -4.37 -11.68
CA LEU A 29 -1.54 -3.16 -11.91
C LEU A 29 -0.76 -2.76 -10.65
N MET A 30 -1.40 -2.82 -9.48
CA MET A 30 -0.73 -2.58 -8.18
C MET A 30 0.46 -3.53 -8.01
N ARG A 31 0.25 -4.84 -8.19
CA ARG A 31 1.32 -5.83 -8.07
C ARG A 31 2.47 -5.56 -9.04
N ASP A 32 2.17 -5.19 -10.27
CA ASP A 32 3.19 -4.84 -11.26
C ASP A 32 3.95 -3.57 -10.88
N MET A 33 3.30 -2.58 -10.26
CA MET A 33 3.95 -1.38 -9.74
C MET A 33 4.84 -1.71 -8.54
N ILE A 34 4.37 -2.53 -7.59
CA ILE A 34 5.13 -2.97 -6.41
C ILE A 34 6.42 -3.68 -6.83
N LYS A 35 6.34 -4.64 -7.77
CA LYS A 35 7.50 -5.38 -8.29
C LYS A 35 8.59 -4.47 -8.88
N ARG A 36 8.19 -3.36 -9.50
CA ARG A 36 9.12 -2.36 -10.06
C ARG A 36 9.64 -1.42 -8.97
N ALA A 37 8.77 -0.99 -8.06
CA ALA A 37 9.07 -0.03 -7.02
C ALA A 37 9.99 -0.56 -5.92
N ARG A 38 9.94 -1.86 -5.60
CA ARG A 38 10.82 -2.44 -4.56
C ARG A 38 12.32 -2.32 -4.87
N VAL A 39 12.67 -2.08 -6.14
CA VAL A 39 14.07 -1.84 -6.58
C VAL A 39 14.35 -0.39 -6.96
N ASP A 40 13.40 0.51 -6.72
CA ASP A 40 13.56 1.95 -6.95
C ASP A 40 14.50 2.55 -5.89
N PRO A 41 15.57 3.26 -6.27
CA PRO A 41 16.51 3.86 -5.31
C PRO A 41 15.85 4.75 -4.26
N GLN A 42 14.78 5.48 -4.59
CA GLN A 42 14.09 6.34 -3.62
C GLN A 42 13.31 5.52 -2.59
N VAL A 43 12.68 4.44 -3.03
CA VAL A 43 11.95 3.50 -2.14
C VAL A 43 12.92 2.78 -1.23
N ILE A 44 14.02 2.23 -1.79
CA ILE A 44 15.10 1.59 -1.02
C ILE A 44 15.66 2.56 0.02
N GLN A 45 16.08 3.75 -0.40
CA GLN A 45 16.66 4.75 0.50
C GLN A 45 15.71 5.11 1.64
N THR A 46 14.42 5.26 1.34
CA THR A 46 13.40 5.57 2.36
C THR A 46 13.22 4.42 3.33
N ALA A 47 13.05 3.19 2.85
CA ALA A 47 12.86 2.02 3.70
C ALA A 47 14.06 1.82 4.66
N HIS A 48 15.29 1.91 4.14
CA HIS A 48 16.50 1.86 4.97
C HIS A 48 16.57 3.00 6.00
N SER A 49 16.08 4.20 5.65
CA SER A 49 16.07 5.33 6.58
C SER A 49 15.07 5.13 7.72
N ILE A 50 13.91 4.54 7.44
CA ILE A 50 12.88 4.23 8.44
C ILE A 50 13.40 3.22 9.46
N VAL A 51 14.03 2.14 9.00
CA VAL A 51 14.47 1.05 9.87
C VAL A 51 15.82 1.30 10.53
N PHE A 52 16.51 2.40 10.22
CA PHE A 52 17.90 2.67 10.65
C PHE A 52 18.11 2.57 12.17
N LEU A 53 17.13 2.94 12.98
CA LEU A 53 17.20 2.90 14.45
C LEU A 53 16.44 1.71 15.07
N THR A 54 15.84 0.85 14.26
CA THR A 54 15.19 -0.37 14.76
C THR A 54 16.25 -1.41 15.15
N PRO A 55 15.96 -2.32 16.10
CA PRO A 55 16.87 -3.41 16.43
C PRO A 55 17.14 -4.30 15.20
N GLU A 56 18.41 -4.68 15.01
CA GLU A 56 18.80 -5.53 13.88
C GLU A 56 18.13 -6.91 13.93
N ARG A 57 17.71 -7.42 12.76
CA ARG A 57 17.11 -8.76 12.60
C ARG A 57 15.82 -8.95 13.43
N ALA A 58 15.14 -7.85 13.75
CA ALA A 58 13.92 -7.86 14.52
C ALA A 58 12.73 -7.53 13.60
N ALA A 59 12.28 -8.54 12.84
CA ALA A 59 11.29 -8.37 11.77
C ALA A 59 10.06 -7.55 12.16
N LEU A 60 9.48 -7.81 13.34
CA LEU A 60 8.29 -7.08 13.79
C LEU A 60 8.56 -5.60 14.08
N HIS A 61 9.78 -5.23 14.51
CA HIS A 61 10.15 -3.83 14.73
C HIS A 61 10.36 -3.10 13.41
N GLU A 62 11.05 -3.74 12.45
CA GLU A 62 11.28 -3.19 11.12
C GLU A 62 9.95 -3.00 10.37
N ILE A 63 9.11 -4.04 10.34
CA ILE A 63 7.78 -4.01 9.71
C ILE A 63 6.89 -2.96 10.39
N GLY A 64 6.85 -2.95 11.72
CA GLY A 64 6.09 -1.97 12.49
C GLY A 64 6.47 -0.54 12.17
N ALA A 65 7.78 -0.24 12.14
CA ALA A 65 8.26 1.10 11.80
C ALA A 65 7.86 1.55 10.39
N VAL A 66 7.94 0.65 9.39
CA VAL A 66 7.52 0.96 8.01
C VAL A 66 6.00 1.16 7.94
N PHE A 67 5.24 0.28 8.57
CA PHE A 67 3.77 0.38 8.65
C PHE A 67 3.33 1.71 9.26
N GLU A 68 3.81 2.03 10.46
CA GLU A 68 3.48 3.25 11.18
C GLU A 68 3.89 4.49 10.40
N TRP A 69 5.05 4.44 9.73
CA TRP A 69 5.49 5.56 8.91
C TRP A 69 4.56 5.82 7.73
N VAL A 70 4.07 4.78 7.03
CA VAL A 70 3.09 4.97 5.94
C VAL A 70 1.78 5.51 6.52
N ARG A 71 1.27 4.87 7.58
CA ARG A 71 0.04 5.26 8.29
C ARG A 71 0.08 6.73 8.74
N ASP A 72 1.20 7.20 9.26
CA ASP A 72 1.29 8.52 9.91
C ASP A 72 1.78 9.61 8.96
N CYS A 73 2.66 9.27 8.02
CA CYS A 73 3.34 10.25 7.16
C CYS A 73 2.77 10.34 5.74
N VAL A 74 1.75 9.55 5.40
CA VAL A 74 1.04 9.65 4.12
C VAL A 74 -0.42 10.02 4.38
N ARG A 75 -0.91 11.04 3.69
CA ARG A 75 -2.28 11.53 3.86
C ARG A 75 -3.24 10.72 2.99
N TYR A 76 -4.36 10.28 3.57
CA TYR A 76 -5.48 9.77 2.80
C TYR A 76 -6.10 10.89 1.95
N THR A 77 -6.11 10.69 0.64
CA THR A 77 -6.74 11.59 -0.33
C THR A 77 -7.46 10.73 -1.35
N ALA A 78 -8.77 10.94 -1.48
CA ALA A 78 -9.59 10.22 -2.44
C ALA A 78 -9.14 10.46 -3.88
N ASP A 79 -9.52 9.52 -4.72
CA ASP A 79 -9.32 9.55 -6.15
C ASP A 79 -9.85 10.78 -6.87
N VAL A 80 -9.41 10.94 -8.13
CA VAL A 80 -10.02 11.88 -9.06
C VAL A 80 -11.50 11.56 -9.21
N ALA A 81 -12.37 12.56 -9.02
CA ALA A 81 -13.81 12.36 -8.98
C ALA A 81 -14.33 11.56 -10.20
N GLY A 82 -14.92 10.40 -9.91
CA GLY A 82 -15.52 9.50 -10.91
C GLY A 82 -14.53 8.58 -11.64
N LEU A 83 -13.27 8.52 -11.22
CA LEU A 83 -12.22 7.69 -11.81
C LEU A 83 -11.42 6.98 -10.72
N GLU A 84 -11.11 5.70 -10.93
CA GLU A 84 -10.04 5.04 -10.18
C GLU A 84 -8.69 5.68 -10.52
N THR A 85 -7.86 6.04 -9.52
CA THR A 85 -6.55 6.66 -9.76
C THR A 85 -5.39 5.96 -9.03
N LEU A 86 -4.78 4.99 -9.70
CA LEU A 86 -3.53 4.38 -9.23
C LEU A 86 -2.31 5.28 -9.42
N ALA A 87 -1.55 5.52 -8.36
CA ALA A 87 -0.22 6.13 -8.43
C ALA A 87 0.91 5.11 -8.21
N TYR A 88 2.00 5.32 -8.94
CA TYR A 88 3.23 4.55 -8.71
C TYR A 88 3.74 4.78 -7.27
N PRO A 89 4.20 3.76 -6.53
CA PRO A 89 4.66 3.89 -5.14
C PRO A 89 5.69 5.01 -4.91
N GLY A 90 6.64 5.20 -5.83
CA GLY A 90 7.61 6.30 -5.75
C GLY A 90 6.97 7.70 -5.84
N LEU A 91 5.86 7.84 -6.59
CA LEU A 91 5.09 9.07 -6.65
C LEU A 91 4.33 9.29 -5.33
N THR A 92 3.66 8.27 -4.80
CA THR A 92 2.97 8.32 -3.49
C THR A 92 3.94 8.71 -2.38
N LEU A 93 5.15 8.11 -2.39
CA LEU A 93 6.27 8.45 -1.51
C LEU A 93 6.68 9.92 -1.63
N ALA A 94 6.84 10.44 -2.85
CA ALA A 94 7.27 11.81 -3.07
C ALA A 94 6.20 12.83 -2.67
N ARG A 95 4.93 12.58 -3.00
CA ARG A 95 3.81 13.52 -2.76
C ARG A 95 3.20 13.42 -1.37
N ARG A 96 3.42 12.31 -0.65
CA ARG A 96 2.87 12.01 0.68
C ARG A 96 1.35 12.02 0.75
N SER A 97 0.70 11.55 -0.31
CA SER A 97 -0.75 11.39 -0.34
C SER A 97 -1.19 10.31 -1.31
N GLY A 98 -2.33 9.69 -1.04
CA GLY A 98 -2.99 8.68 -1.87
C GLY A 98 -4.14 8.06 -1.09
N ASP A 99 -4.95 7.23 -1.72
CA ASP A 99 -6.06 6.54 -1.06
C ASP A 99 -5.63 5.16 -0.51
N CYS A 100 -6.52 4.15 -0.50
CA CYS A 100 -6.19 2.82 0.01
C CYS A 100 -5.24 2.04 -0.90
N ASP A 101 -5.37 2.13 -2.22
CA ASP A 101 -4.53 1.36 -3.13
C ASP A 101 -3.09 1.91 -3.19
N ASP A 102 -2.97 3.23 -3.18
CA ASP A 102 -1.70 3.96 -3.24
C ASP A 102 -0.85 3.70 -2.00
N GLN A 103 -1.47 3.83 -0.82
CA GLN A 103 -0.79 3.63 0.46
C GLN A 103 -0.43 2.16 0.66
N THR A 104 -1.32 1.25 0.27
CA THR A 104 -1.04 -0.19 0.31
C THR A 104 0.11 -0.57 -0.62
N ALA A 105 0.10 -0.08 -1.87
CA ALA A 105 1.18 -0.34 -2.81
C ALA A 105 2.52 0.25 -2.35
N LEU A 106 2.51 1.44 -1.73
CA LEU A 106 3.70 2.03 -1.11
C LEU A 106 4.21 1.18 0.06
N LEU A 107 3.33 0.76 0.96
CA LEU A 107 3.68 -0.09 2.10
C LEU A 107 4.31 -1.41 1.63
N CYS A 108 3.68 -2.11 0.69
CA CYS A 108 4.22 -3.32 0.07
C CYS A 108 5.61 -3.09 -0.53
N SER A 109 5.78 -1.98 -1.26
CA SER A 109 7.04 -1.66 -1.93
C SER A 109 8.18 -1.38 -0.95
N LEU A 110 7.91 -0.63 0.13
CA LEU A 110 8.89 -0.35 1.17
C LEU A 110 9.31 -1.61 1.91
N LEU A 111 8.36 -2.47 2.26
CA LEU A 111 8.60 -3.75 2.95
C LEU A 111 9.39 -4.72 2.06
N GLU A 112 9.01 -4.86 0.79
CA GLU A 112 9.74 -5.73 -0.16
C GLU A 112 11.15 -5.20 -0.43
N ALA A 113 11.37 -3.88 -0.41
CA ALA A 113 12.69 -3.27 -0.60
C ALA A 113 13.70 -3.64 0.51
N ILE A 114 13.22 -4.00 1.70
CA ILE A 114 14.05 -4.48 2.83
C ILE A 114 13.88 -5.98 3.10
N GLY A 115 13.30 -6.71 2.14
CA GLY A 115 13.32 -8.17 2.12
C GLY A 115 12.11 -8.87 2.74
N TYR A 116 11.03 -8.15 3.07
CA TYR A 116 9.80 -8.76 3.58
C TYR A 116 8.81 -9.03 2.44
N PRO A 117 8.45 -10.30 2.16
CA PRO A 117 7.44 -10.61 1.15
C PRO A 117 6.07 -10.06 1.54
N THR A 118 5.34 -9.51 0.57
CA THR A 118 3.99 -8.97 0.78
C THR A 118 2.98 -9.53 -0.22
N ARG A 119 1.72 -9.56 0.18
CA ARG A 119 0.58 -9.86 -0.69
C ARG A 119 -0.56 -8.88 -0.44
N LEU A 120 -1.36 -8.64 -1.47
CA LEU A 120 -2.52 -7.77 -1.39
C LEU A 120 -3.74 -8.55 -0.93
N VAL A 121 -4.58 -7.92 -0.11
CA VAL A 121 -5.89 -8.45 0.29
C VAL A 121 -6.96 -7.45 -0.11
N MET A 122 -7.95 -7.88 -0.89
CA MET A 122 -9.15 -7.09 -1.18
C MET A 122 -10.27 -7.50 -0.24
N ALA A 123 -11.09 -6.54 0.19
CA ALA A 123 -12.27 -6.73 1.01
C ALA A 123 -13.54 -6.27 0.28
N GLU A 124 -14.54 -7.15 0.23
CA GLU A 124 -15.90 -6.91 -0.26
C GLU A 124 -16.79 -6.66 0.96
N TYR A 125 -17.56 -5.58 0.96
CA TYR A 125 -18.54 -5.26 2.01
C TYR A 125 -19.97 -5.42 1.48
N ASP A 126 -20.96 -4.89 2.19
CA ASP A 126 -22.39 -5.15 1.95
C ASP A 126 -22.91 -4.70 0.57
N SER A 127 -22.17 -3.85 -0.15
CA SER A 127 -22.49 -3.44 -1.52
C SER A 127 -22.31 -4.56 -2.56
N GLY A 128 -21.51 -5.60 -2.25
CA GLY A 128 -21.10 -6.63 -3.20
C GLY A 128 -19.95 -6.21 -4.13
N ASP A 129 -19.39 -5.01 -3.93
CA ASP A 129 -18.20 -4.51 -4.63
C ASP A 129 -16.95 -4.65 -3.75
N TRP A 130 -15.78 -4.77 -4.39
CA TRP A 130 -14.49 -4.71 -3.71
C TRP A 130 -14.17 -3.25 -3.43
N GLU A 131 -14.29 -2.83 -2.17
CA GLU A 131 -14.22 -1.41 -1.80
C GLU A 131 -12.90 -1.04 -1.13
N HIS A 132 -12.12 -2.04 -0.71
CA HIS A 132 -10.90 -1.80 0.03
C HIS A 132 -9.82 -2.81 -0.29
N VAL A 133 -8.57 -2.34 -0.22
CA VAL A 133 -7.37 -3.17 -0.39
C VAL A 133 -6.36 -2.81 0.69
N TYR A 134 -5.71 -3.83 1.25
CA TYR A 134 -4.68 -3.66 2.27
C TYR A 134 -3.54 -4.68 2.11
N CYS A 135 -2.44 -4.47 2.85
CA CYS A 135 -1.24 -5.28 2.77
C CYS A 135 -1.29 -6.44 3.78
N GLN A 136 -0.82 -7.61 3.37
CA GLN A 136 -0.33 -8.65 4.27
C GLN A 136 1.17 -8.83 4.07
N VAL A 137 1.93 -8.91 5.17
CA VAL A 137 3.39 -9.13 5.16
C VAL A 137 3.74 -10.45 5.82
N LEU A 138 4.70 -11.18 5.26
CA LEU A 138 5.18 -12.44 5.82
C LEU A 138 6.30 -12.17 6.83
N ALA A 139 6.06 -12.52 8.10
CA ALA A 139 7.06 -12.46 9.16
C ALA A 139 6.97 -13.70 10.04
N ASN A 140 8.12 -14.28 10.40
CA ASN A 140 8.20 -15.47 11.27
C ASN A 140 7.29 -16.64 10.80
N GLY A 141 7.11 -16.79 9.49
CA GLY A 141 6.25 -17.85 8.90
C GLY A 141 4.75 -17.57 8.96
N GLN A 142 4.32 -16.37 9.35
CA GLN A 142 2.92 -15.97 9.43
C GLN A 142 2.66 -14.72 8.59
N TRP A 143 1.49 -14.69 7.94
CA TRP A 143 0.98 -13.48 7.28
C TRP A 143 0.34 -12.58 8.32
N ILE A 144 0.78 -11.32 8.36
CA ILE A 144 0.32 -10.30 9.30
C ILE A 144 -0.40 -9.21 8.50
N ASP A 145 -1.63 -8.89 8.90
CA ASP A 145 -2.42 -7.81 8.31
C ASP A 145 -1.81 -6.45 8.63
N CYS A 146 -1.72 -5.59 7.62
CA CYS A 146 -1.15 -4.25 7.70
C CYS A 146 -1.99 -3.30 6.85
N ASP A 147 -3.06 -2.75 7.42
CA ASP A 147 -3.84 -1.70 6.78
C ASP A 147 -3.42 -0.30 7.28
N PRO A 148 -2.77 0.53 6.43
CA PRO A 148 -2.25 1.83 6.83
C PRO A 148 -3.31 2.94 6.87
N ILE A 149 -4.58 2.67 6.53
CA ILE A 149 -5.59 3.72 6.38
C ILE A 149 -6.12 4.21 7.73
N GLU A 150 -6.30 3.29 8.68
CA GLU A 150 -6.80 3.61 10.00
C GLU A 150 -5.70 4.16 10.91
N ARG A 151 -5.83 5.42 11.35
CA ARG A 151 -4.76 6.15 12.07
C ARG A 151 -4.44 5.57 13.45
N GLU A 152 -5.40 4.90 14.06
CA GLU A 152 -5.25 4.26 15.37
C GLU A 152 -4.85 2.78 15.26
N ALA A 153 -4.78 2.24 14.03
CA ALA A 153 -4.46 0.84 13.80
C ALA A 153 -3.00 0.52 14.14
N GLY A 154 -2.79 -0.57 14.89
CA GLY A 154 -1.46 -1.16 15.08
C GLY A 154 -1.16 -2.23 14.03
N LEU A 155 0.09 -2.71 14.05
CA LEU A 155 0.48 -3.89 13.27
C LEU A 155 -0.43 -5.09 13.59
N GLY A 156 -0.90 -5.81 12.57
CA GLY A 156 -1.85 -6.91 12.70
C GLY A 156 -3.31 -6.49 12.58
N PHE A 157 -3.59 -5.19 12.40
CA PHE A 157 -4.94 -4.71 12.13
C PHE A 157 -5.38 -5.02 10.70
N SER A 158 -6.60 -5.54 10.58
CA SER A 158 -7.38 -5.56 9.35
C SER A 158 -8.77 -4.95 9.59
N PRO A 159 -9.36 -4.30 8.58
CA PRO A 159 -10.71 -3.77 8.67
C PRO A 159 -11.75 -4.85 9.01
N PRO A 160 -12.60 -4.62 10.02
CA PRO A 160 -13.65 -5.54 10.38
C PRO A 160 -14.84 -5.43 9.40
N GLY A 161 -15.68 -6.47 9.36
CA GLY A 161 -16.98 -6.40 8.68
C GLY A 161 -16.96 -6.75 7.19
N ALA A 162 -15.82 -7.16 6.63
CA ALA A 162 -15.78 -7.67 5.27
C ALA A 162 -16.66 -8.93 5.13
N SER A 163 -17.55 -8.92 4.13
CA SER A 163 -18.41 -10.07 3.78
C SER A 163 -17.61 -11.14 3.04
N ARG A 164 -16.58 -10.73 2.30
CA ARG A 164 -15.62 -11.62 1.63
C ARG A 164 -14.24 -10.97 1.56
N LEU A 165 -13.23 -11.82 1.61
CA LEU A 165 -11.84 -11.45 1.34
C LEU A 165 -11.34 -12.20 0.11
N PHE A 166 -10.57 -11.49 -0.72
CA PHE A 166 -9.72 -12.10 -1.74
C PHE A 166 -8.26 -11.86 -1.35
N ILE A 167 -7.48 -12.93 -1.30
CA ILE A 167 -6.06 -12.89 -0.93
C ILE A 167 -5.25 -13.21 -2.18
N GLU A 168 -4.34 -12.32 -2.53
CA GLU A 168 -3.42 -12.50 -3.65
C GLU A 168 -2.49 -13.71 -3.43
N GLU A 169 -2.28 -14.50 -4.48
CA GLU A 169 -1.28 -15.57 -4.51
C GLU A 169 0.06 -14.99 -5.01
N VAL A 170 1.12 -15.13 -4.19
CA VAL A 170 2.47 -14.60 -4.44
C VAL A 170 3.56 -15.66 -4.31
#